data_AF-A0A8I2ZEU3-F1
#
_entry.id   AF-A0A8I2ZEU3-F1
#
_cell.length_a   1.000
_cell.length_b   1.000
_cell.length_c   1.000
_cell.angle_alpha   90.00
_cell.angle_beta   90.00
_cell.angle_gamma   90.00
#
_symmetry.space_group_name_H-M   'P 1'
#
loop_
_entity.id
_entity.type
_entity.pdbx_description
1 polymer ?
#
loop_
_entity_poly.entity_id
_entity_poly.type
_entity_poly.pdbx_seq_one_letter_code
_entity_poly.pdbx_strand_id
1 'polypeptide(L)'
;MIVRNGLLKHVDVNQLMQLEWDRRARIRERLVASQTIEDDSSAEDDMSNWSNEKRSKIFEKAQDEYNTWVVDENSVVVPYKQYAWTFLGIAATLVIGGLAFGFSIGERIEGVDPFNISVFCWGLAAFMLVLVKAVRVEYWSWHRFLRGEVACRSITEVVSVTGMNPQVLLVILLRLDDRMFLQTRGPFNAMFRRHTDDPQSGFSINVPIKATTAFEGGLIPVVVQGEQDIGLVLLRGNSWATFNSVKNQQTFENGLHCRDIQHPGSWAPNKLVPCYRLSRGDMKVVRVLDVYGVDSYLY
;
A
#
# COMPACT_ATOMS: atom_id res chain seq x y z
N MET A 1 -56.07 9.89 59.77
CA MET A 1 -55.69 10.86 58.72
C MET A 1 -54.17 10.99 58.80
N ILE A 2 -53.32 10.62 57.84
CA ILE A 2 -53.42 10.45 56.39
C ILE A 2 -52.49 9.28 56.00
N VAL A 3 -52.96 8.45 55.06
CA VAL A 3 -52.24 7.33 54.43
C VAL A 3 -51.15 7.88 53.50
N ARG A 4 -49.90 7.40 53.61
CA ARG A 4 -48.90 7.53 52.54
C ARG A 4 -48.30 6.16 52.22
N ASN A 5 -48.86 5.55 51.18
CA ASN A 5 -48.31 4.41 50.47
C ASN A 5 -46.95 4.79 49.87
N GLY A 6 -45.88 4.17 50.38
CA GLY A 6 -44.56 4.18 49.77
C GLY A 6 -44.29 2.81 49.14
N LEU A 7 -44.76 2.62 47.90
CA LEU A 7 -44.44 1.47 47.07
C LEU A 7 -42.95 1.52 46.69
N LEU A 8 -42.10 0.93 47.52
CA LEU A 8 -40.73 0.57 47.15
C LEU A 8 -40.82 -0.50 46.06
N LYS A 9 -40.76 -0.07 44.79
CA LYS A 9 -40.54 -0.99 43.66
C LYS A 9 -39.18 -1.64 43.88
N HIS A 10 -39.19 -2.91 44.30
CA HIS A 10 -38.05 -3.80 44.15
C HIS A 10 -37.72 -3.84 42.65
N VAL A 11 -36.71 -3.09 42.24
CA VAL A 11 -36.15 -3.21 40.90
C VAL A 11 -35.31 -4.47 40.92
N ASP A 12 -35.80 -5.49 40.24
CA ASP A 12 -35.12 -6.78 40.14
C ASP A 12 -33.78 -6.58 39.42
N VAL A 13 -32.69 -6.83 40.15
CA VAL A 13 -31.31 -6.67 39.67
C VAL A 13 -31.07 -7.52 38.43
N ASN A 14 -31.78 -8.64 38.28
CA ASN A 14 -31.72 -9.48 37.10
C ASN A 14 -32.32 -8.81 35.86
N GLN A 15 -33.40 -8.03 36.02
CA GLN A 15 -33.97 -7.27 34.90
C GLN A 15 -33.07 -6.10 34.49
N LEU A 16 -32.42 -5.44 35.45
CA LEU A 16 -31.43 -4.40 35.17
C LEU A 16 -30.20 -4.98 34.43
N MET A 17 -29.72 -6.15 34.84
CA MET A 17 -28.62 -6.83 34.16
C MET A 17 -28.98 -7.28 32.74
N GLN A 18 -30.20 -7.78 32.52
CA GLN A 18 -30.66 -8.11 31.17
C GLN A 18 -30.76 -6.87 30.27
N LEU A 19 -31.28 -5.76 30.81
CA LEU A 19 -31.36 -4.48 30.08
C LEU A 19 -29.99 -3.91 29.74
N GLU A 20 -28.99 -4.04 30.62
CA GLU A 20 -27.61 -3.68 30.30
C GLU A 20 -27.02 -4.59 29.23
N TRP A 21 -27.27 -5.89 29.32
CA TRP A 21 -26.77 -6.87 28.35
C TRP A 21 -27.30 -6.59 26.94
N ASP A 22 -28.61 -6.35 26.81
CA ASP A 22 -29.25 -6.00 25.54
C ASP A 22 -28.80 -4.63 25.01
N ARG A 23 -28.48 -3.69 25.90
CA ARG A 23 -27.92 -2.40 25.50
C ARG A 23 -26.51 -2.58 24.94
N ARG A 24 -25.66 -3.39 25.59
CA ARG A 24 -24.31 -3.70 25.11
C ARG A 24 -24.34 -4.51 23.81
N ALA A 25 -25.29 -5.43 23.65
CA ALA A 25 -25.47 -6.19 22.40
C ALA A 25 -25.78 -5.26 21.21
N ARG A 26 -26.75 -4.34 21.37
CA ARG A 26 -27.10 -3.37 20.33
C ARG A 26 -25.98 -2.37 20.01
N ILE A 27 -25.19 -1.97 21.01
CA ILE A 27 -24.00 -1.14 20.77
C ILE A 27 -22.97 -1.92 19.95
N ARG A 28 -22.77 -3.21 20.27
CA ARG A 28 -21.87 -4.09 19.52
C ARG A 28 -22.34 -4.29 18.08
N GLU A 29 -23.63 -4.51 17.86
CA GLU A 29 -24.23 -4.61 16.52
C GLU A 29 -24.07 -3.31 15.72
N ARG A 30 -24.25 -2.14 16.36
CA ARG A 30 -24.02 -0.84 15.72
C ARG A 30 -22.55 -0.59 15.41
N LEU A 31 -21.63 -1.01 16.27
CA LEU A 31 -20.19 -0.92 16.01
C LEU A 31 -19.77 -1.87 14.88
N VAL A 32 -20.33 -3.09 14.83
CA VAL A 32 -20.12 -4.02 13.72
C VAL A 32 -20.70 -3.48 12.42
N ALA A 33 -21.90 -2.88 12.46
CA ALA A 33 -22.55 -2.23 11.33
C ALA A 33 -21.77 -0.99 10.85
N SER A 34 -21.26 -0.16 11.76
CA SER A 34 -20.37 0.96 11.43
C SER A 34 -19.03 0.48 10.85
N GLN A 35 -18.46 -0.61 11.37
CA GLN A 35 -17.29 -1.27 10.77
C GLN A 35 -17.60 -1.81 9.37
N THR A 36 -18.78 -2.39 9.14
CA THR A 36 -19.15 -2.87 7.79
C THR A 36 -19.38 -1.72 6.82
N ILE A 37 -19.90 -0.57 7.27
CA ILE A 37 -20.10 0.62 6.43
C ILE A 37 -18.77 1.32 6.13
N GLU A 38 -17.83 1.37 7.08
CA GLU A 38 -16.47 1.88 6.81
C GLU A 38 -15.67 0.92 5.92
N ASP A 39 -15.82 -0.40 6.08
CA ASP A 39 -15.20 -1.41 5.21
C ASP A 39 -15.79 -1.40 3.78
N ASP A 40 -17.11 -1.21 3.60
CA ASP A 40 -17.75 -1.08 2.28
C ASP A 40 -17.32 0.20 1.53
N SER A 41 -16.93 1.26 2.24
CA SER A 41 -16.36 2.47 1.64
C SER A 41 -14.90 2.29 1.19
N SER A 42 -14.26 1.21 1.66
CA SER A 42 -12.96 0.72 1.22
C SER A 42 -13.09 -0.57 0.42
N ALA A 43 -14.11 -0.66 -0.44
CA ALA A 43 -14.12 -1.65 -1.52
C ALA A 43 -12.78 -1.53 -2.27
N GLU A 44 -11.82 -2.38 -1.88
CA GLU A 44 -10.59 -2.63 -2.61
C GLU A 44 -11.05 -2.92 -4.03
N ASP A 45 -10.89 -1.95 -4.96
CA ASP A 45 -11.41 -2.04 -6.33
C ASP A 45 -10.79 -3.29 -6.95
N ASP A 46 -11.56 -4.38 -6.89
CA ASP A 46 -11.04 -5.72 -7.07
C ASP A 46 -10.80 -5.92 -8.55
N MET A 47 -9.53 -6.00 -8.92
CA MET A 47 -9.06 -6.03 -10.30
C MET A 47 -9.66 -7.19 -11.11
N SER A 48 -10.12 -8.25 -10.42
CA SER A 48 -10.81 -9.41 -11.00
C SER A 48 -12.19 -9.07 -11.59
N ASN A 49 -12.85 -8.02 -11.10
CA ASN A 49 -14.19 -7.61 -11.54
C ASN A 49 -14.15 -6.52 -12.63
N TRP A 50 -12.96 -6.11 -13.08
CA TRP A 50 -12.83 -5.09 -14.11
C TRP A 50 -13.10 -5.65 -15.50
N SER A 51 -13.85 -4.91 -16.32
CA SER A 51 -13.92 -5.18 -17.76
C SER A 51 -12.53 -5.09 -18.40
N ASN A 52 -12.25 -5.94 -19.38
CA ASN A 52 -10.95 -5.96 -20.10
C ASN A 52 -10.55 -4.59 -20.64
N GLU A 53 -11.50 -3.78 -21.10
CA GLU A 53 -11.24 -2.41 -21.57
C GLU A 53 -10.88 -1.45 -20.43
N LYS A 54 -11.54 -1.56 -19.27
CA LYS A 54 -11.18 -0.78 -18.07
C LYS A 54 -9.77 -1.15 -17.62
N ARG A 55 -9.43 -2.45 -17.63
CA ARG A 55 -8.12 -2.97 -17.26
C ARG A 55 -7.01 -2.41 -18.15
N SER A 56 -7.17 -2.50 -19.47
CA SER A 56 -6.15 -2.01 -20.40
C SER A 56 -5.89 -0.52 -20.22
N LYS A 57 -6.94 0.30 -20.09
CA LYS A 57 -6.82 1.76 -19.89
C LYS A 57 -6.13 2.11 -18.57
N ILE A 58 -6.44 1.40 -17.49
CA ILE A 58 -5.80 1.64 -16.19
C ILE A 58 -4.32 1.25 -16.24
N PHE A 59 -3.98 0.11 -16.86
CA PHE A 59 -2.60 -0.29 -17.02
C PHE A 59 -1.81 0.64 -17.94
N GLU A 60 -2.41 1.10 -19.04
CA GLU A 60 -1.79 2.07 -19.95
C GLU A 60 -1.50 3.40 -19.23
N LYS A 61 -2.49 3.94 -18.52
CA LYS A 61 -2.32 5.16 -17.72
C LYS A 61 -1.26 4.99 -16.63
N ALA A 62 -1.28 3.88 -15.91
CA ALA A 62 -0.31 3.62 -14.85
C ALA A 62 1.10 3.39 -15.41
N GLN A 63 1.22 2.79 -16.60
CA GLN A 63 2.49 2.64 -17.31
C GLN A 63 3.03 3.99 -17.78
N ASP A 64 2.18 4.86 -18.31
CA ASP A 64 2.55 6.23 -18.69
C ASP A 64 3.02 7.04 -17.48
N GLU A 65 2.32 6.92 -16.36
CA GLU A 65 2.73 7.57 -15.11
C GLU A 65 4.08 7.02 -14.63
N TYR A 66 4.26 5.70 -14.63
CA TYR A 66 5.53 5.06 -14.30
C TYR A 66 6.69 5.50 -15.21
N ASN A 67 6.45 5.73 -16.51
CA ASN A 67 7.49 6.18 -17.44
C ASN A 67 8.06 7.56 -17.08
N THR A 68 7.36 8.34 -16.24
CA THR A 68 7.87 9.61 -15.70
C THR A 68 8.72 9.45 -14.45
N TRP A 69 8.78 8.24 -13.88
CA TRP A 69 9.48 7.96 -12.63
C TRP A 69 10.93 7.58 -12.88
N VAL A 70 11.77 7.85 -11.88
CA VAL A 70 13.18 7.43 -11.88
C VAL A 70 13.35 6.33 -10.85
N VAL A 71 13.78 5.14 -11.29
CA VAL A 71 13.98 3.99 -10.43
C VAL A 71 15.44 3.93 -9.99
N ASP A 72 15.68 4.19 -8.71
CA ASP A 72 16.96 3.93 -8.05
C ASP A 72 17.00 2.48 -7.53
N GLU A 73 18.16 2.00 -7.07
CA GLU A 73 18.31 0.64 -6.55
C GLU A 73 17.46 0.37 -5.29
N ASN A 74 17.27 1.39 -4.44
CA ASN A 74 16.60 1.27 -3.14
C ASN A 74 15.31 2.09 -3.03
N SER A 75 14.95 2.85 -4.06
CA SER A 75 13.79 3.75 -4.01
C SER A 75 13.24 4.06 -5.40
N VAL A 76 11.94 4.33 -5.46
CA VAL A 76 11.28 4.84 -6.66
C VAL A 76 11.05 6.33 -6.48
N VAL A 77 11.60 7.15 -7.38
CA VAL A 77 11.44 8.61 -7.36
C VAL A 77 10.25 9.00 -8.21
N VAL A 78 9.22 9.54 -7.56
CA VAL A 78 7.95 9.95 -8.15
C VAL A 78 7.90 11.48 -8.26
N PRO A 79 7.53 12.07 -9.41
CA PRO A 79 7.32 13.50 -9.53
C PRO A 79 6.02 13.91 -8.82
N TYR A 80 6.14 14.78 -7.82
CA TYR A 80 5.03 15.35 -7.04
C TYR A 80 5.10 16.88 -7.01
N LYS A 81 5.15 17.46 -8.21
CA LYS A 81 5.40 18.90 -8.43
C LYS A 81 4.32 19.78 -7.81
N GLN A 82 3.05 19.41 -7.92
CA GLN A 82 1.93 20.24 -7.46
C GLN A 82 2.06 20.57 -5.98
N TYR A 83 2.22 19.55 -5.13
CA TYR A 83 2.38 19.74 -3.68
C TYR A 83 3.59 20.61 -3.33
N ALA A 84 4.77 20.29 -3.88
CA ALA A 84 5.98 21.04 -3.60
C ALA A 84 5.85 22.51 -4.02
N TRP A 85 5.29 22.78 -5.20
CA TRP A 85 5.11 24.13 -5.71
C TRP A 85 4.03 24.90 -4.95
N THR A 86 2.96 24.27 -4.49
CA THR A 86 1.94 24.92 -3.66
C THR A 86 2.54 25.42 -2.35
N PHE A 87 3.28 24.57 -1.63
CA PHE A 87 3.90 25.00 -0.36
C PHE A 87 5.05 25.99 -0.57
N LEU A 88 5.82 25.83 -1.66
CA LEU A 88 6.84 26.82 -2.03
C LEU A 88 6.21 28.17 -2.37
N GLY A 89 5.07 28.19 -3.06
CA GLY A 89 4.31 29.39 -3.39
C GLY A 89 3.71 30.06 -2.16
N ILE A 90 3.16 29.30 -1.21
CA ILE A 90 2.68 29.82 0.08
C ILE A 90 3.84 30.45 0.86
N ALA A 91 4.98 29.76 0.96
CA ALA A 91 6.16 30.27 1.64
C ALA A 91 6.69 31.55 0.97
N ALA A 92 6.77 31.58 -0.36
CA ALA A 92 7.17 32.75 -1.13
C ALA A 92 6.21 33.93 -0.91
N THR A 93 4.89 33.68 -0.86
CA THR A 93 3.88 34.70 -0.59
C THR A 93 4.00 35.25 0.82
N LEU A 94 4.33 34.41 1.80
CA LEU A 94 4.56 34.82 3.19
C LEU A 94 5.81 35.72 3.31
N VAL A 95 6.89 35.36 2.62
CA VAL A 95 8.13 36.14 2.58
C VAL A 95 7.94 37.49 1.87
N ILE A 96 7.37 37.47 0.66
CA ILE A 96 7.13 38.68 -0.14
C ILE A 96 6.09 39.56 0.54
N GLY A 97 5.02 38.97 1.07
CA GLY A 97 3.99 39.66 1.83
C GLY A 97 4.57 40.31 3.08
N GLY A 98 5.37 39.60 3.87
CA GLY A 98 6.06 40.15 5.05
C GLY A 98 6.97 41.33 4.72
N LEU A 99 7.70 41.26 3.61
CA LEU A 99 8.52 42.38 3.12
C LEU A 99 7.67 43.56 2.64
N ALA A 100 6.62 43.30 1.85
CA ALA A 100 5.72 44.33 1.36
C ALA A 100 5.02 45.06 2.50
N PHE A 101 4.60 44.35 3.55
CA PHE A 101 4.07 44.94 4.78
C PHE A 101 5.12 45.79 5.50
N GLY A 102 6.35 45.30 5.65
CA GLY A 102 7.46 46.05 6.27
C GLY A 102 7.77 47.36 5.54
N PHE A 103 7.75 47.36 4.19
CA PHE A 103 8.02 48.56 3.38
C PHE A 103 6.81 49.50 3.24
N SER A 104 5.58 48.99 3.22
CA SER A 104 4.37 49.79 2.98
C SER A 104 3.84 50.49 4.24
N ILE A 105 4.14 49.96 5.43
CA ILE A 105 3.61 50.46 6.73
C ILE A 105 4.51 51.53 7.39
N GLY A 106 5.53 52.04 6.69
CA GLY A 106 6.47 53.06 7.17
C GLY A 106 5.90 54.04 8.21
N GLU A 107 6.48 54.02 9.41
CA GLU A 107 6.19 54.83 10.62
C GLU A 107 4.73 54.98 11.07
N ARG A 108 3.76 54.25 10.51
CA ARG A 108 2.33 54.50 10.74
C ARG A 108 1.71 53.80 11.96
N ILE A 109 2.45 52.97 12.68
CA ILE A 109 1.95 52.26 13.87
C ILE A 109 2.84 52.64 15.07
N GLU A 110 2.31 53.45 15.98
CA GLU A 110 2.99 53.79 17.23
C GLU A 110 3.22 52.53 18.08
N GLY A 111 4.49 52.20 18.35
CA GLY A 111 4.88 51.17 19.30
C GLY A 111 5.17 49.77 18.73
N VAL A 112 5.06 49.55 17.41
CA VAL A 112 5.41 48.26 16.79
C VAL A 112 6.36 48.48 15.61
N ASP A 113 7.55 47.86 15.68
CA ASP A 113 8.52 47.87 14.58
C ASP A 113 8.02 46.98 13.42
N PRO A 114 7.76 47.54 12.22
CA PRO A 114 7.33 46.79 11.04
C PRO A 114 8.32 45.69 10.61
N PHE A 115 9.60 45.85 10.92
CA PHE A 115 10.61 44.83 10.63
C PHE A 115 10.42 43.57 11.47
N ASN A 116 9.91 43.68 12.69
CA ASN A 116 9.69 42.52 13.53
C ASN A 116 8.62 41.59 12.92
N ILE A 117 7.56 42.16 12.34
CA ILE A 117 6.52 41.42 11.62
C ILE A 117 7.11 40.66 10.42
N SER A 118 8.03 41.29 9.67
CA SER A 118 8.71 40.63 8.55
C SER A 118 9.53 39.43 9.00
N VAL A 119 10.22 39.53 10.14
CA VAL A 119 11.00 38.44 10.73
C VAL A 119 10.08 37.28 11.17
N PHE A 120 8.92 37.59 11.77
CA PHE A 120 7.92 36.58 12.10
C PHE A 120 7.39 35.86 10.85
N CYS A 121 7.08 36.58 9.77
CA CYS A 121 6.66 35.98 8.50
C CYS A 121 7.72 35.05 7.91
N TRP A 122 9.00 35.46 7.94
CA TRP A 122 10.11 34.62 7.52
C TRP A 122 10.26 33.36 8.37
N GLY A 123 10.19 33.52 9.70
CA GLY A 123 10.23 32.39 10.64
C GLY A 123 9.09 31.40 10.41
N LEU A 124 7.86 31.90 10.20
CA LEU A 124 6.70 31.07 9.91
C LEU A 124 6.85 30.33 8.56
N ALA A 125 7.35 31.00 7.53
CA ALA A 125 7.59 30.37 6.23
C ALA A 125 8.64 29.24 6.32
N ALA A 126 9.76 29.48 7.01
CA ALA A 126 10.79 28.48 7.22
C ALA A 126 10.26 27.28 8.04
N PHE A 127 9.52 27.55 9.12
CA PHE A 127 8.92 26.53 9.96
C PHE A 127 7.92 25.66 9.18
N MET A 128 7.05 26.28 8.39
CA MET A 128 6.10 25.58 7.53
C MET A 128 6.80 24.66 6.53
N LEU A 129 7.86 25.12 5.85
CA LEU A 129 8.61 24.28 4.91
C LEU A 129 9.28 23.08 5.59
N VAL A 130 9.80 23.26 6.80
CA VAL A 130 10.38 22.15 7.59
C VAL A 130 9.30 21.14 7.99
N LEU A 131 8.13 21.59 8.45
CA LEU A 131 7.02 20.70 8.78
C LEU A 131 6.52 19.92 7.56
N VAL A 132 6.29 20.61 6.44
CA VAL A 132 5.82 20.02 5.18
C VAL A 132 6.77 18.93 4.69
N LYS A 133 8.08 19.15 4.83
CA LYS A 133 9.11 18.17 4.53
C LYS A 133 9.05 16.97 5.48
N ALA A 134 8.88 17.21 6.78
CA ALA A 134 8.94 16.17 7.83
C ALA A 134 7.73 15.23 7.85
N VAL A 135 6.55 15.70 7.43
CA VAL A 135 5.30 14.92 7.57
C VAL A 135 5.18 13.76 6.58
N ARG A 136 5.79 13.84 5.39
CA ARG A 136 5.44 12.95 4.27
C ARG A 136 6.40 11.79 4.02
N VAL A 137 7.71 12.00 4.10
CA VAL A 137 8.69 10.95 3.76
C VAL A 137 9.89 11.02 4.69
N GLU A 138 10.27 9.86 5.24
CA GLU A 138 11.34 9.70 6.22
C GLU A 138 12.70 10.24 5.72
N TYR A 139 12.97 10.13 4.42
CA TYR A 139 14.22 10.60 3.79
C TYR A 139 13.95 11.44 2.53
N TRP A 140 13.66 12.74 2.70
CA TRP A 140 13.52 13.68 1.59
C TRP A 140 14.67 14.70 1.54
N SER A 141 15.49 14.70 0.48
CA SER A 141 16.55 15.71 0.31
C SER A 141 15.97 17.06 -0.15
N TRP A 142 16.59 18.17 0.26
CA TRP A 142 16.13 19.52 -0.14
C TRP A 142 16.20 19.75 -1.64
N HIS A 143 17.22 19.21 -2.30
CA HIS A 143 17.36 19.28 -3.75
C HIS A 143 16.19 18.59 -4.48
N ARG A 144 15.79 17.40 -4.04
CA ARG A 144 14.63 16.68 -4.60
C ARG A 144 13.31 17.40 -4.27
N PHE A 145 13.18 17.96 -3.06
CA PHE A 145 12.01 18.78 -2.68
C PHE A 145 11.80 19.97 -3.62
N LEU A 146 12.85 20.74 -3.90
CA LEU A 146 12.75 21.91 -4.79
C LEU A 146 12.43 21.53 -6.24
N ARG A 147 12.82 20.33 -6.69
CA ARG A 147 12.44 19.79 -8.00
C ARG A 147 11.02 19.22 -8.01
N GLY A 148 10.39 19.07 -6.85
CA GLY A 148 9.11 18.41 -6.70
C GLY A 148 9.21 16.91 -6.96
N GLU A 149 10.30 16.28 -6.55
CA GLU A 149 10.54 14.84 -6.67
C GLU A 149 10.52 14.20 -5.29
N VAL A 150 9.79 13.09 -5.12
CA VAL A 150 9.65 12.37 -3.85
C VAL A 150 10.24 10.98 -4.01
N ALA A 151 11.20 10.63 -3.14
CA ALA A 151 11.84 9.32 -3.17
C ALA A 151 11.10 8.35 -2.23
N CYS A 152 10.30 7.46 -2.80
CA CYS A 152 9.51 6.49 -2.06
C CYS A 152 10.32 5.20 -1.86
N ARG A 153 10.34 4.70 -0.62
CA ARG A 153 11.04 3.45 -0.24
C ARG A 153 10.10 2.28 -0.02
N SER A 154 8.78 2.49 -0.11
CA SER A 154 7.77 1.45 0.05
C SER A 154 6.62 1.60 -0.94
N ILE A 155 5.89 0.52 -1.19
CA ILE A 155 4.69 0.54 -2.03
C ILE A 155 3.64 1.49 -1.45
N THR A 156 3.42 1.45 -0.14
CA THR A 156 2.45 2.34 0.52
C THR A 156 2.80 3.82 0.36
N GLU A 157 4.09 4.18 0.37
CA GLU A 157 4.51 5.55 0.10
C GLU A 157 4.18 5.96 -1.34
N VAL A 158 4.51 5.11 -2.33
CA VAL A 158 4.18 5.39 -3.74
C VAL A 158 2.67 5.56 -3.91
N VAL A 159 1.87 4.67 -3.33
CA VAL A 159 0.40 4.74 -3.37
C VAL A 159 -0.12 6.01 -2.69
N SER A 160 0.48 6.42 -1.57
CA SER A 160 0.07 7.66 -0.87
C SER A 160 0.35 8.95 -1.64
N VAL A 161 1.30 8.91 -2.58
CA VAL A 161 1.71 10.06 -3.41
C VAL A 161 0.96 10.07 -4.74
N THR A 162 0.81 8.91 -5.37
CA THR A 162 0.24 8.76 -6.72
C THR A 162 -1.28 8.51 -6.68
N GLY A 163 -1.79 7.93 -5.60
CA GLY A 163 -3.17 7.46 -5.51
C GLY A 163 -3.46 6.22 -6.38
N MET A 164 -2.43 5.55 -6.92
CA MET A 164 -2.63 4.32 -7.70
C MET A 164 -3.14 3.16 -6.84
N ASN A 165 -3.88 2.25 -7.48
CA ASN A 165 -4.22 0.98 -6.85
C ASN A 165 -2.93 0.18 -6.59
N PRO A 166 -2.69 -0.30 -5.36
CA PRO A 166 -1.47 -1.03 -5.01
C PRO A 166 -1.24 -2.28 -5.86
N GLN A 167 -2.31 -2.99 -6.24
CA GLN A 167 -2.22 -4.19 -7.08
C GLN A 167 -1.80 -3.83 -8.51
N VAL A 168 -2.28 -2.73 -9.07
CA VAL A 168 -1.86 -2.26 -10.40
C VAL A 168 -0.37 -1.87 -10.41
N LEU A 169 0.08 -1.17 -9.37
CA LEU A 169 1.50 -0.83 -9.21
C LEU A 169 2.36 -2.09 -9.12
N LEU A 170 1.93 -3.10 -8.35
CA LEU A 170 2.60 -4.39 -8.25
C LEU A 170 2.70 -5.11 -9.61
N VAL A 171 1.65 -5.07 -10.45
CA VAL A 171 1.70 -5.63 -11.82
C VAL A 171 2.83 -4.98 -12.63
N ILE A 172 2.91 -3.65 -12.62
CA ILE A 172 3.92 -2.90 -13.38
C ILE A 172 5.33 -3.25 -12.89
N LEU A 173 5.53 -3.26 -11.57
CA LEU A 173 6.81 -3.62 -10.97
C LEU A 173 7.21 -5.07 -11.32
N LEU A 174 6.28 -6.03 -11.29
CA LEU A 174 6.55 -7.42 -11.66
C LEU A 174 6.88 -7.58 -13.16
N ARG A 175 6.20 -6.85 -14.05
CA ARG A 175 6.49 -6.86 -15.49
C ARG A 175 7.89 -6.30 -15.80
N LEU A 176 8.33 -5.32 -15.02
CA LEU A 176 9.59 -4.61 -15.22
C LEU A 176 10.74 -5.12 -14.36
N ASP A 177 10.50 -6.08 -13.47
CA ASP A 177 11.48 -6.70 -12.56
C ASP A 177 12.78 -7.13 -13.27
N ASP A 178 12.68 -7.62 -14.51
CA ASP A 178 13.85 -8.02 -15.30
C ASP A 178 14.67 -6.85 -15.84
N ARG A 179 14.01 -5.71 -16.08
CA ARG A 179 14.59 -4.52 -16.71
C ARG A 179 15.06 -3.49 -15.69
N MET A 180 14.58 -3.57 -14.46
CA MET A 180 14.91 -2.62 -13.40
C MET A 180 16.06 -3.10 -12.51
N PHE A 181 16.75 -2.14 -11.90
CA PHE A 181 17.81 -2.39 -10.92
C PHE A 181 17.33 -2.33 -9.47
N LEU A 182 16.02 -2.18 -9.25
CA LEU A 182 15.43 -2.10 -7.93
C LEU A 182 15.66 -3.40 -7.16
N GLN A 183 16.31 -3.32 -6.01
CA GLN A 183 16.33 -4.40 -5.03
C GLN A 183 15.06 -4.31 -4.18
N THR A 184 14.37 -5.42 -4.00
CA THR A 184 13.13 -5.50 -3.22
C THR A 184 13.37 -6.15 -1.87
N ARG A 185 12.70 -5.65 -0.83
CA ARG A 185 12.76 -6.17 0.54
C ARG A 185 11.37 -6.32 1.14
N GLY A 186 11.29 -6.95 2.29
CA GLY A 186 10.04 -7.11 3.04
C GLY A 186 9.38 -8.47 2.82
N PRO A 187 8.21 -8.70 3.45
CA PRO A 187 7.62 -10.04 3.56
C PRO A 187 7.03 -10.60 2.26
N PHE A 188 6.84 -9.77 1.24
CA PHE A 188 6.21 -10.14 -0.04
C PHE A 188 7.17 -10.04 -1.23
N ASN A 189 8.49 -10.09 -0.99
CA ASN A 189 9.51 -9.89 -2.01
C ASN A 189 9.82 -11.15 -2.85
N ALA A 190 9.34 -12.34 -2.46
CA ALA A 190 9.76 -13.63 -3.04
C ALA A 190 9.61 -13.68 -4.58
N MET A 191 8.56 -13.04 -5.11
CA MET A 191 8.23 -12.99 -6.53
C MET A 191 9.19 -12.15 -7.38
N PHE A 192 9.95 -11.23 -6.77
CA PHE A 192 10.90 -10.36 -7.45
C PHE A 192 12.27 -11.04 -7.56
N ARG A 193 12.89 -11.01 -8.74
CA ARG A 193 14.19 -11.66 -8.99
C ARG A 193 15.27 -11.09 -8.10
N ARG A 194 15.34 -9.77 -8.01
CA ARG A 194 16.30 -9.01 -7.19
C ARG A 194 15.64 -8.70 -5.86
N HIS A 195 15.79 -9.61 -4.91
CA HIS A 195 15.43 -9.35 -3.53
C HIS A 195 16.67 -9.38 -2.65
N THR A 196 16.60 -8.62 -1.55
CA THR A 196 17.64 -8.57 -0.53
C THR A 196 17.02 -8.89 0.83
N ASP A 197 17.79 -9.61 1.65
CA ASP A 197 17.46 -9.89 3.04
C ASP A 197 18.00 -8.81 3.98
N ASP A 198 18.78 -7.85 3.46
CA ASP A 198 19.30 -6.73 4.24
C ASP A 198 18.16 -5.80 4.67
N PRO A 199 17.93 -5.60 5.98
CA PRO A 199 16.88 -4.71 6.47
C PRO A 199 17.07 -3.24 6.07
N GLN A 200 18.31 -2.81 5.78
CA GLN A 200 18.63 -1.41 5.50
C GLN A 200 18.68 -1.06 4.01
N SER A 201 18.69 -2.06 3.13
CA SER A 201 18.81 -1.89 1.68
C SER A 201 17.58 -2.40 0.95
N GLY A 202 17.18 -1.73 -0.13
CA GLY A 202 16.06 -2.13 -0.97
C GLY A 202 14.71 -1.46 -0.69
N PHE A 203 13.85 -1.57 -1.69
CA PHE A 203 12.48 -1.06 -1.73
C PHE A 203 11.50 -2.05 -1.10
N SER A 204 10.72 -1.57 -0.12
CA SER A 204 9.84 -2.40 0.70
C SER A 204 8.54 -2.76 0.00
N ILE A 205 8.35 -4.06 -0.25
CA ILE A 205 7.09 -4.65 -0.68
C ILE A 205 6.30 -5.02 0.58
N ASN A 206 5.49 -4.08 1.06
CA ASN A 206 4.72 -4.20 2.30
C ASN A 206 3.22 -4.47 2.08
N VAL A 207 2.83 -4.77 0.84
CA VAL A 207 1.44 -5.09 0.47
C VAL A 207 1.38 -6.52 -0.04
N PRO A 208 0.39 -7.33 0.39
CA PRO A 208 0.23 -8.69 -0.11
C PRO A 208 -0.14 -8.70 -1.59
N ILE A 209 0.46 -9.64 -2.33
CA ILE A 209 0.29 -9.75 -3.78
C ILE A 209 -0.79 -10.79 -4.05
N LYS A 210 -1.85 -10.41 -4.79
CA LYS A 210 -2.90 -11.36 -5.19
C LYS A 210 -2.40 -12.29 -6.30
N ALA A 211 -2.93 -13.52 -6.38
CA ALA A 211 -2.62 -14.44 -7.47
C ALA A 211 -2.98 -13.86 -8.85
N THR A 212 -4.08 -13.10 -8.93
CA THR A 212 -4.48 -12.35 -10.14
C THR A 212 -3.45 -11.29 -10.52
N THR A 213 -2.90 -10.57 -9.54
CA THR A 213 -1.82 -9.60 -9.73
C THR A 213 -0.54 -10.26 -10.21
N ALA A 214 -0.17 -11.42 -9.63
CA ALA A 214 0.97 -12.19 -10.09
C ALA A 214 0.80 -12.63 -11.56
N PHE A 215 -0.39 -13.16 -11.91
CA PHE A 215 -0.75 -13.55 -13.27
C PHE A 215 -0.61 -12.39 -14.26
N GLU A 216 -1.22 -11.24 -13.95
CA GLU A 216 -1.11 -10.04 -14.78
C GLU A 216 0.32 -9.48 -14.85
N GLY A 217 1.11 -9.68 -13.80
CA GLY A 217 2.55 -9.38 -13.74
C GLY A 217 3.41 -10.27 -14.64
N GLY A 218 2.83 -11.33 -15.24
CA GLY A 218 3.53 -12.30 -16.07
C GLY A 218 4.05 -13.51 -15.31
N LEU A 219 3.55 -13.76 -14.08
CA LEU A 219 3.81 -14.98 -13.31
C LEU A 219 2.56 -15.85 -13.31
N ILE A 220 2.57 -16.95 -14.04
CA ILE A 220 1.45 -17.88 -14.16
C ILE A 220 1.54 -18.91 -13.04
N PRO A 221 0.65 -18.87 -12.03
CA PRO A 221 0.61 -19.89 -10.99
C PRO A 221 -0.03 -21.18 -11.53
N VAL A 222 0.66 -22.30 -11.36
CA VAL A 222 0.28 -23.61 -11.88
C VAL A 222 0.29 -24.62 -10.74
N VAL A 223 -0.78 -25.40 -10.63
CA VAL A 223 -0.88 -26.52 -9.68
C VAL A 223 -0.16 -27.72 -10.26
N VAL A 224 0.78 -28.27 -9.50
CA VAL A 224 1.63 -29.36 -9.92
C VAL A 224 1.59 -30.50 -8.91
N GLN A 225 1.75 -31.72 -9.41
CA GLN A 225 2.00 -32.91 -8.62
C GLN A 225 3.52 -33.13 -8.53
N GLY A 226 4.07 -32.98 -7.33
CA GLY A 226 5.46 -33.33 -7.02
C GLY A 226 5.64 -34.82 -6.70
N GLU A 227 6.86 -35.22 -6.33
CA GLU A 227 7.16 -36.61 -5.91
C GLU A 227 6.45 -37.00 -4.60
N GLN A 228 6.22 -36.03 -3.71
CA GLN A 228 5.67 -36.27 -2.36
C GLN A 228 4.28 -35.66 -2.18
N ASP A 229 4.02 -34.46 -2.71
CA ASP A 229 2.78 -33.72 -2.49
C ASP A 229 2.37 -32.86 -3.70
N ILE A 230 1.14 -32.35 -3.66
CA ILE A 230 0.63 -31.33 -4.58
C ILE A 230 1.17 -29.96 -4.13
N GLY A 231 1.78 -29.23 -5.05
CA GLY A 231 2.29 -27.90 -4.80
C GLY A 231 1.84 -26.89 -5.85
N LEU A 232 2.21 -25.64 -5.62
CA LEU A 232 2.02 -24.52 -6.53
C LEU A 232 3.37 -24.10 -7.09
N VAL A 233 3.48 -23.92 -8.40
CA VAL A 233 4.70 -23.40 -9.07
C VAL A 233 4.33 -22.16 -9.87
N LEU A 234 5.13 -21.11 -9.77
CA LEU A 234 4.95 -19.89 -10.57
C LEU A 234 5.87 -19.93 -11.79
N LEU A 235 5.27 -20.02 -12.97
CA LEU A 235 5.98 -19.94 -14.25
C LEU A 235 6.10 -18.48 -14.69
N ARG A 236 7.29 -18.04 -15.09
CA ARG A 236 7.48 -16.68 -15.57
C ARG A 236 7.31 -16.63 -17.10
N GLY A 237 6.30 -15.92 -17.57
CA GLY A 237 5.94 -15.82 -19.00
C GLY A 237 6.96 -15.07 -19.87
N ASN A 238 7.86 -14.30 -19.27
CA ASN A 238 8.95 -13.63 -19.98
C ASN A 238 10.20 -14.51 -20.19
N SER A 239 10.17 -15.74 -19.66
CA SER A 239 11.17 -16.74 -19.98
C SER A 239 10.97 -17.15 -21.44
N TRP A 240 11.95 -16.88 -22.29
CA TRP A 240 12.01 -17.35 -23.67
C TRP A 240 12.06 -18.89 -23.80
N ALA A 241 11.89 -19.61 -22.69
CA ALA A 241 11.67 -21.04 -22.70
C ALA A 241 10.31 -21.34 -23.35
N THR A 242 10.36 -21.94 -24.54
CA THR A 242 9.21 -22.60 -25.13
C THR A 242 8.78 -23.75 -24.22
N PHE A 243 7.77 -23.54 -23.39
CA PHE A 243 7.11 -24.61 -22.62
C PHE A 243 6.26 -25.51 -23.55
N ASN A 244 6.80 -25.91 -24.71
CA ASN A 244 6.12 -26.72 -25.72
C ASN A 244 6.30 -28.22 -25.50
N SER A 245 6.99 -28.64 -24.44
CA SER A 245 7.08 -30.06 -24.08
C SER A 245 6.95 -30.25 -22.57
N VAL A 246 5.84 -30.86 -22.16
CA VAL A 246 5.70 -31.50 -20.85
C VAL A 246 6.52 -32.79 -20.93
N LYS A 247 7.77 -32.76 -20.47
CA LYS A 247 8.46 -34.01 -20.16
C LYS A 247 7.79 -34.58 -18.90
N ASN A 248 7.59 -35.90 -18.84
CA ASN A 248 6.96 -36.62 -17.70
C ASN A 248 7.69 -36.43 -16.35
N GLN A 249 8.79 -35.68 -16.33
CA GLN A 249 9.48 -35.26 -15.13
C GLN A 249 10.34 -34.04 -15.49
N GLN A 250 10.18 -32.93 -14.78
CA GLN A 250 11.05 -31.76 -14.89
C GLN A 250 11.47 -31.31 -13.50
N THR A 251 12.76 -31.09 -13.32
CA THR A 251 13.29 -30.39 -12.15
C THR A 251 13.24 -28.90 -12.46
N PHE A 252 12.41 -28.16 -11.72
CA PHE A 252 12.43 -26.71 -11.74
C PHE A 252 13.51 -26.25 -10.76
N GLU A 253 14.69 -25.97 -11.30
CA GLU A 253 15.81 -25.43 -10.54
C GLU A 253 15.54 -23.97 -10.16
N ASN A 254 15.74 -23.64 -8.88
CA ASN A 254 15.51 -22.29 -8.34
C ASN A 254 14.12 -21.71 -8.68
N GLY A 255 13.10 -22.57 -8.74
CA GLY A 255 11.72 -22.19 -9.05
C GLY A 255 11.01 -21.58 -7.84
N LEU A 256 10.11 -20.63 -8.11
CA LEU A 256 9.15 -20.12 -7.13
C LEU A 256 8.06 -21.15 -6.92
N HIS A 257 8.02 -21.75 -5.73
CA HIS A 257 7.07 -22.81 -5.41
C HIS A 257 6.52 -22.73 -3.99
N CYS A 258 5.31 -23.26 -3.81
CA CYS A 258 4.67 -23.54 -2.52
C CYS A 258 4.50 -25.07 -2.41
N ARG A 259 5.00 -25.66 -1.32
CA ARG A 259 4.87 -27.12 -1.08
C ARG A 259 3.57 -27.50 -0.37
N ASP A 260 2.96 -26.58 0.36
CA ASP A 260 1.75 -26.84 1.13
C ASP A 260 0.59 -26.00 0.59
N ILE A 261 -0.15 -26.58 -0.35
CA ILE A 261 -1.38 -25.99 -0.88
C ILE A 261 -2.61 -26.38 -0.05
N GLN A 262 -2.50 -27.41 0.78
CA GLN A 262 -3.64 -27.98 1.51
C GLN A 262 -3.93 -27.22 2.82
N HIS A 263 -2.91 -26.60 3.42
CA HIS A 263 -3.04 -25.81 4.63
C HIS A 263 -2.67 -24.35 4.36
N PRO A 264 -3.53 -23.59 3.65
CA PRO A 264 -3.28 -22.17 3.44
C PRO A 264 -3.25 -21.43 4.79
N GLY A 265 -2.32 -20.49 4.92
CA GLY A 265 -2.32 -19.56 6.03
C GLY A 265 -3.42 -18.50 5.88
N SER A 266 -3.70 -17.77 6.96
CA SER A 266 -4.56 -16.59 6.94
C SER A 266 -3.69 -15.34 7.15
N TRP A 267 -3.68 -14.41 6.19
CA TRP A 267 -2.95 -13.14 6.35
C TRP A 267 -3.66 -12.16 7.30
N ALA A 268 -5.00 -12.20 7.33
CA ALA A 268 -5.81 -11.38 8.24
C ALA A 268 -6.87 -12.26 8.93
N PRO A 269 -7.04 -12.17 10.25
CA PRO A 269 -8.01 -12.98 10.99
C PRO A 269 -9.46 -12.75 10.55
N ASN A 270 -9.75 -11.62 9.88
CA ASN A 270 -11.08 -11.24 9.40
C ASN A 270 -11.32 -11.52 7.90
N LYS A 271 -10.30 -11.90 7.11
CA LYS A 271 -10.46 -12.18 5.67
C LYS A 271 -10.22 -13.68 5.43
N LEU A 272 -11.24 -14.40 4.95
CA LEU A 272 -11.22 -15.83 4.59
C LEU A 272 -10.38 -16.16 3.33
N VAL A 273 -9.57 -15.22 2.85
CA VAL A 273 -8.80 -15.38 1.60
C VAL A 273 -7.54 -16.21 1.91
N PRO A 274 -7.31 -17.35 1.23
CA PRO A 274 -6.17 -18.20 1.48
C PRO A 274 -4.86 -17.49 1.12
N CYS A 275 -3.82 -17.72 1.93
CA CYS A 275 -2.50 -17.14 1.75
C CYS A 275 -1.44 -18.23 1.64
N TYR A 276 -0.71 -18.26 0.53
CA TYR A 276 0.31 -19.28 0.25
C TYR A 276 1.71 -18.69 0.35
N ARG A 277 2.55 -19.37 1.13
CA ARG A 277 3.95 -19.02 1.28
C ARG A 277 4.75 -19.56 0.11
N LEU A 278 5.42 -18.67 -0.60
CA LEU A 278 6.33 -18.98 -1.68
C LEU A 278 7.74 -19.16 -1.14
N SER A 279 8.47 -20.09 -1.76
CA SER A 279 9.87 -20.36 -1.47
C SER A 279 10.61 -20.56 -2.78
N ARG A 280 11.88 -20.16 -2.81
CA ARG A 280 12.78 -20.51 -3.91
C ARG A 280 13.53 -21.78 -3.58
N GLY A 281 13.57 -22.68 -4.54
CA GLY A 281 14.35 -23.88 -4.45
C GLY A 281 13.97 -24.85 -5.54
N ASP A 282 14.57 -26.03 -5.45
CA ASP A 282 14.38 -27.04 -6.48
C ASP A 282 13.11 -27.83 -6.18
N MET A 283 12.26 -27.94 -7.20
CA MET A 283 11.05 -28.75 -7.14
C MET A 283 11.02 -29.69 -8.33
N LYS A 284 10.91 -30.99 -8.03
CA LYS A 284 10.66 -32.00 -9.05
C LYS A 284 9.17 -32.09 -9.31
N VAL A 285 8.78 -31.78 -10.54
CA VAL A 285 7.40 -31.86 -11.00
C VAL A 285 7.24 -33.13 -11.82
N VAL A 286 6.29 -33.97 -11.40
CA VAL A 286 5.92 -35.21 -12.09
C VAL A 286 4.83 -34.92 -13.12
N ARG A 287 3.83 -34.11 -12.75
CA ARG A 287 2.70 -33.77 -13.62
C ARG A 287 2.16 -32.37 -13.32
N VAL A 288 1.73 -31.66 -14.35
CA VAL A 288 0.93 -30.44 -14.22
C VAL A 288 -0.55 -30.83 -14.10
N LEU A 289 -1.23 -30.34 -13.06
CA LEU A 289 -2.63 -30.65 -12.80
C LEU A 289 -3.56 -29.60 -13.42
N ASP A 290 -3.34 -28.32 -13.10
CA ASP A 290 -4.21 -27.24 -13.56
C ASP A 290 -3.52 -25.86 -13.45
N VAL A 291 -4.11 -24.84 -14.07
CA VAL A 291 -3.74 -23.44 -13.86
C VAL A 291 -4.48 -22.90 -12.65
N TYR A 292 -3.76 -22.26 -11.72
CA TYR A 292 -4.36 -21.79 -10.48
C TYR A 292 -5.16 -20.50 -10.71
N GLY A 293 -6.49 -20.59 -10.55
CA GLY A 293 -7.41 -19.47 -10.77
C GLY A 293 -8.14 -18.96 -9.53
N VAL A 294 -7.81 -19.45 -8.34
CA VAL A 294 -8.51 -19.08 -7.10
C VAL A 294 -7.96 -17.76 -6.55
N ASP A 295 -8.86 -16.89 -6.09
CA ASP A 295 -8.45 -15.63 -5.46
C ASP A 295 -7.73 -15.91 -4.13
N SER A 296 -6.47 -15.50 -4.07
CA SER A 296 -5.56 -15.82 -2.97
C SER A 296 -4.42 -14.82 -2.89
N TYR A 297 -3.78 -14.76 -1.73
CA TYR A 297 -2.55 -14.00 -1.53
C TYR A 297 -1.32 -14.88 -1.62
N LEU A 298 -0.25 -14.34 -2.17
CA LEU A 298 1.04 -14.98 -2.34
C LEU A 298 2.09 -14.13 -1.62
N TYR A 299 2.95 -14.76 -0.81
CA TYR A 299 4.02 -14.08 -0.08
C TYR A 299 5.32 -14.87 -0.06
#